data_AF-A0A127SBG2-F1
#
_entry.id   AF-A0A127SBG2-F1
#
_cell.length_a   1.000
_cell.length_b   1.000
_cell.length_c   1.000
_cell.angle_alpha   90.00
_cell.angle_beta   90.00
_cell.angle_gamma   90.00
#
_symmetry.space_group_name_H-M   'P 1'
#
loop_
_entity.id
_entity.type
_entity.pdbx_description
1 polymer ?
#
loop_
_entity_poly.entity_id
_entity_poly.type
_entity_poly.pdbx_seq_one_letter_code
_entity_poly.pdbx_strand_id
1 'polypeptide(L)'
;MFIGCLILFFFSRWVRLKKIGFYLGILFIIMVVFANIFASDQKDEMINRKHAIVFAPTVTVKSSPDASGTDLFVLHEGTNVTVKSTLGEWSEIELEDGNVGWMPSKDIEKI
;
A
#
# COMPACT_ATOMS: atom_id res chain seq x y z
N MET A 1 -8.99 -14.17 -32.59
CA MET A 1 -9.65 -12.96 -32.03
C MET A 1 -9.35 -11.69 -32.82
N PHE A 2 -8.10 -11.42 -33.22
CA PHE A 2 -7.72 -10.24 -34.03
C PHE A 2 -8.45 -10.09 -35.37
N ILE A 3 -8.67 -11.20 -36.09
CA ILE A 3 -9.35 -11.20 -37.39
C ILE A 3 -10.85 -10.84 -37.27
N GLY A 4 -11.50 -11.21 -36.17
CA GLY A 4 -12.89 -10.84 -35.89
C GLY A 4 -13.06 -9.35 -35.67
N CYS A 5 -12.09 -8.72 -34.99
CA CYS A 5 -12.05 -7.26 -34.81
C CYS A 5 -11.88 -6.51 -36.14
N LEU A 6 -11.06 -7.03 -37.06
CA LEU A 6 -10.85 -6.43 -38.38
C LEU A 6 -12.09 -6.54 -39.27
N ILE A 7 -12.84 -7.65 -39.18
CA ILE A 7 -14.07 -7.86 -39.96
C ILE A 7 -15.19 -6.94 -39.47
N LEU A 8 -15.36 -6.75 -38.15
CA LEU A 8 -16.29 -5.78 -37.58
C LEU A 8 -15.94 -4.33 -37.97
N PHE A 9 -14.64 -4.00 -38.03
CA PHE A 9 -14.16 -2.68 -38.44
C PHE A 9 -14.50 -2.37 -39.90
N PHE A 10 -14.38 -3.35 -40.80
CA PHE A 10 -14.72 -3.18 -42.23
C PHE A 10 -16.24 -3.14 -42.47
N PHE A 11 -17.04 -3.89 -41.69
CA PHE A 11 -18.51 -3.88 -41.81
C PHE A 11 -19.17 -2.62 -41.21
N SER A 12 -18.40 -1.74 -40.59
CA SER A 12 -18.83 -0.43 -40.10
C SER A 12 -19.07 0.57 -41.24
N ARG A 13 -20.05 0.27 -42.09
CA ARG A 13 -20.53 1.12 -43.20
C ARG A 13 -21.29 2.37 -42.73
N TRP A 14 -21.48 2.58 -41.43
CA TRP A 14 -22.19 3.73 -40.88
C TRP A 14 -21.26 4.64 -40.09
N VAL A 15 -21.14 5.90 -40.52
CA VAL A 15 -20.39 6.98 -39.86
C VAL A 15 -20.78 7.15 -38.37
N ARG A 16 -21.99 6.71 -37.99
CA ARG A 16 -22.46 6.66 -36.59
C ARG A 16 -21.64 5.72 -35.70
N LEU A 17 -21.22 4.55 -36.21
CA LEU A 17 -20.39 3.60 -35.45
C LEU A 17 -18.99 4.18 -35.17
N LYS A 18 -18.41 4.92 -36.14
CA LYS A 18 -17.12 5.61 -35.96
C LYS A 18 -17.21 6.70 -34.89
N LYS A 19 -18.31 7.45 -34.85
CA LYS A 19 -18.55 8.47 -33.80
C LYS A 19 -18.74 7.82 -32.43
N ILE A 20 -19.58 6.78 -32.33
CA ILE A 20 -19.82 6.06 -31.07
C ILE A 20 -18.53 5.38 -30.55
N GLY A 21 -17.76 4.76 -31.44
CA GLY A 21 -16.48 4.14 -31.10
C GLY A 21 -15.44 5.15 -30.60
N PHE A 22 -15.42 6.37 -31.14
CA PHE A 22 -14.52 7.43 -30.67
C PHE A 22 -14.88 7.88 -29.24
N TYR A 23 -16.16 8.14 -28.96
CA TYR A 23 -16.61 8.52 -27.61
C TYR A 23 -16.47 7.37 -26.60
N LEU A 24 -16.78 6.13 -26.99
CA LEU A 24 -16.54 4.94 -26.16
C LEU A 24 -15.06 4.73 -25.89
N GLY A 25 -14.19 4.96 -26.87
CA GLY A 25 -12.74 4.87 -26.70
C GLY A 25 -12.22 5.89 -25.69
N ILE A 26 -12.68 7.14 -25.76
CA ILE A 26 -12.33 8.17 -24.76
C ILE A 26 -12.83 7.78 -23.36
N LEU A 27 -14.07 7.33 -23.25
CA LEU A 27 -14.64 6.85 -21.98
C LEU A 27 -13.81 5.69 -21.41
N PHE A 28 -13.39 4.75 -22.27
CA PHE A 28 -12.60 3.59 -21.86
C PHE A 28 -11.20 3.99 -21.40
N ILE A 29 -10.55 4.95 -22.07
CA ILE A 29 -9.26 5.51 -21.65
C ILE A 29 -9.40 6.18 -20.28
N ILE A 30 -10.44 7.00 -20.07
CA ILE A 30 -10.71 7.64 -18.79
C ILE A 30 -10.87 6.57 -17.70
N MET A 31 -11.67 5.53 -17.95
CA MET A 31 -11.90 4.43 -17.01
C MET A 31 -10.61 3.66 -16.69
N VAL A 32 -9.72 3.45 -17.68
CA VAL A 32 -8.40 2.82 -17.46
C VAL A 32 -7.50 3.70 -16.60
N VAL A 33 -7.48 5.01 -16.81
CA VAL A 33 -6.70 5.95 -15.98
C VAL A 33 -7.21 5.93 -14.54
N PHE A 34 -8.53 6.01 -14.34
CA PHE A 34 -9.12 5.90 -13.00
C PHE A 34 -8.81 4.56 -12.33
N ALA A 35 -8.92 3.45 -13.06
CA ALA A 35 -8.57 2.13 -12.54
C ALA A 35 -7.08 2.03 -12.18
N ASN A 36 -6.20 2.66 -12.96
CA ASN A 36 -4.77 2.67 -12.70
C ASN A 36 -4.42 3.52 -11.45
N ILE A 37 -5.07 4.67 -11.27
CA ILE A 37 -4.93 5.49 -10.07
C ILE A 37 -5.40 4.70 -8.84
N PHE A 38 -6.58 4.09 -8.90
CA PHE A 38 -7.15 3.32 -7.79
C PHE A 38 -6.32 2.07 -7.48
N ALA A 39 -5.74 1.43 -8.49
CA ALA A 39 -4.82 0.30 -8.32
C ALA A 39 -3.46 0.73 -7.76
N SER A 40 -3.01 1.96 -8.04
CA SER A 40 -1.81 2.53 -7.42
C SER A 40 -2.04 2.84 -5.94
N ASP A 41 -3.20 3.41 -5.61
CA ASP A 41 -3.61 3.71 -4.24
C ASP A 41 -3.73 2.41 -3.40
N GLN A 42 -4.39 1.38 -3.94
CA GLN A 42 -4.44 0.06 -3.32
C GLN A 42 -3.07 -0.64 -3.21
N LYS A 43 -2.10 -0.31 -4.09
CA LYS A 43 -0.76 -0.88 -4.00
C LYS A 43 0.03 -0.31 -2.84
N ASP A 44 -0.12 0.97 -2.51
CA ASP A 44 0.56 1.56 -1.34
C ASP A 44 0.03 1.00 -0.01
N GLU A 45 -1.27 0.65 0.03
CA GLU A 45 -1.85 0.00 1.22
C GLU A 45 -1.44 -1.48 1.35
N MET A 46 -1.28 -2.20 0.24
CA MET A 46 -1.06 -3.65 0.22
C MET A 46 0.43 -4.06 0.18
N ILE A 47 1.35 -3.20 -0.28
CA ILE A 47 2.79 -3.51 -0.36
C ILE A 47 3.50 -3.33 0.98
N ASN A 48 2.93 -2.54 1.88
CA ASN A 48 3.50 -2.34 3.19
C ASN A 48 2.96 -3.43 4.12
N ARG A 49 3.68 -4.55 4.24
CA ARG A 49 3.48 -5.53 5.32
C ARG A 49 3.77 -4.84 6.64
N LYS A 50 2.80 -4.07 7.12
CA LYS A 50 2.97 -3.24 8.30
C LYS A 50 2.76 -4.05 9.57
N HIS A 51 2.11 -5.21 9.55
CA HIS A 51 1.88 -5.95 10.79
C HIS A 51 3.16 -6.68 11.26
N ALA A 52 3.52 -6.45 12.51
CA ALA A 52 4.59 -7.16 13.21
C ALA A 52 4.14 -7.51 14.63
N ILE A 53 4.66 -8.62 15.16
CA ILE A 53 4.41 -9.02 16.54
C ILE A 53 5.67 -8.77 17.36
N VAL A 54 5.50 -8.18 18.53
CA VAL A 54 6.59 -8.01 19.51
C VAL A 54 6.86 -9.37 20.16
N PHE A 55 8.07 -9.90 19.99
CA PHE A 55 8.52 -11.17 20.59
C PHE A 55 9.41 -10.97 21.82
N ALA A 56 9.91 -9.75 22.05
CA ALA A 56 10.69 -9.46 23.25
C ALA A 56 9.79 -9.38 24.51
N PRO A 57 10.26 -9.88 25.67
CA PRO A 57 9.47 -9.91 26.91
C PRO A 57 9.04 -8.51 27.38
N THR A 58 9.92 -7.52 27.19
CA THR A 58 9.66 -6.11 27.47
C THR A 58 10.49 -5.28 26.51
N VAL A 59 9.84 -4.42 25.73
CA VAL A 59 10.55 -3.44 24.88
C VAL A 59 10.11 -2.03 25.22
N THR A 60 11.06 -1.11 25.25
CA THR A 60 10.75 0.30 25.45
C THR A 60 10.73 1.00 24.11
N VAL A 61 9.60 1.63 23.80
CA VAL A 61 9.43 2.44 22.60
C VAL A 61 9.96 3.84 22.87
N LYS A 62 10.81 4.33 21.97
CA LYS A 62 11.50 5.62 22.07
C LYS A 62 10.93 6.63 21.09
N SER A 63 11.05 7.92 21.40
CA SER A 63 10.60 9.00 20.51
C SER A 63 11.44 9.13 19.24
N SER A 64 12.67 8.61 19.26
CA SER A 64 13.67 8.77 18.21
C SER A 64 14.45 7.46 18.01
N PRO A 65 15.01 7.21 16.82
CA PRO A 65 15.84 6.02 16.52
C PRO A 65 17.24 6.15 17.14
N ASP A 66 17.31 6.49 18.43
CA ASP A 66 18.55 6.65 19.18
C ASP A 66 18.40 5.99 20.56
N ALA A 67 19.47 5.34 21.04
CA ALA A 67 19.47 4.69 22.35
C ALA A 67 19.26 5.70 23.50
N SER A 68 19.64 6.96 23.30
CA SER A 68 19.44 8.08 24.23
C SER A 68 18.08 8.77 24.07
N GLY A 69 17.23 8.30 23.14
CA GLY A 69 15.88 8.80 22.95
C GLY A 69 15.03 8.62 24.21
N THR A 70 14.11 9.56 24.44
CA THR A 70 13.19 9.53 25.58
C THR A 70 12.26 8.32 25.45
N ASP A 71 12.11 7.60 26.56
CA ASP A 71 11.20 6.46 26.66
C ASP A 71 9.75 6.97 26.67
N LEU A 72 8.96 6.59 25.66
CA LEU A 72 7.57 6.99 25.52
C LEU A 72 6.63 6.04 26.28
N PHE A 73 6.76 4.74 26.03
CA PHE A 73 5.96 3.69 26.66
C PHE A 73 6.64 2.33 26.51
N VAL A 74 6.21 1.38 27.33
CA VAL A 74 6.74 0.01 27.35
C VAL A 74 5.71 -0.92 26.74
N LEU A 75 6.14 -1.73 25.78
CA LEU A 75 5.36 -2.81 25.18
C LEU A 75 5.75 -4.15 25.80
N HIS A 76 4.76 -5.03 25.85
CA HIS A 76 4.92 -6.42 26.26
C HIS A 76 4.85 -7.35 25.05
N GLU A 77 5.42 -8.54 25.22
CA GLU A 77 5.34 -9.63 24.26
C GLU A 77 3.90 -9.90 23.82
N GLY A 78 3.71 -10.23 22.54
CA GLY A 78 2.42 -10.56 21.96
C GLY A 78 1.60 -9.36 21.46
N THR A 79 2.13 -8.14 21.57
CA THR A 79 1.46 -6.95 21.03
C THR A 79 1.58 -6.91 19.51
N ASN A 80 0.45 -6.75 18.81
CA ASN A 80 0.41 -6.50 17.37
C ASN A 80 0.68 -5.01 17.11
N VAL A 81 1.69 -4.72 16.30
CA VAL A 81 2.11 -3.36 15.98
C VAL A 81 2.25 -3.19 14.48
N THR A 82 2.04 -1.96 14.02
CA THR A 82 2.07 -1.59 12.61
C THR A 82 3.40 -0.90 12.30
N VAL A 83 4.39 -1.60 11.75
CA VAL A 83 5.67 -1.06 11.27
C VAL A 83 5.43 -0.09 10.11
N LYS A 84 5.71 1.20 10.33
CA LYS A 84 5.65 2.24 9.29
C LYS A 84 6.92 2.31 8.46
N SER A 85 8.07 2.22 9.12
CA SER A 85 9.37 2.40 8.50
C SER A 85 10.46 1.65 9.27
N THR A 86 11.57 1.37 8.60
CA THR A 86 12.76 0.79 9.23
C THR A 86 13.96 1.64 8.88
N LEU A 87 14.70 2.09 9.91
CA LEU A 87 15.90 2.90 9.80
C LEU A 87 17.07 2.20 10.49
N GLY A 88 17.84 1.43 9.71
CA GLY A 88 18.93 0.61 10.25
C GLY A 88 18.42 -0.44 11.23
N GLU A 89 18.95 -0.41 12.47
CA GLU A 89 18.56 -1.32 13.55
C GLU A 89 17.26 -0.92 14.27
N TRP A 90 16.62 0.18 13.86
CA TRP A 90 15.39 0.68 14.45
C TRP A 90 14.22 0.53 13.50
N SER A 91 13.06 0.17 14.04
CA SER A 91 11.79 0.17 13.32
C SER A 91 10.82 1.12 13.99
N GLU A 92 10.21 1.98 13.17
CA GLU A 92 9.11 2.84 13.55
C GLU A 92 7.83 2.02 13.52
N ILE A 93 7.16 1.94 14.67
CA ILE A 93 5.92 1.22 14.87
C ILE A 93 4.79 2.19 15.23
N GLU A 94 3.59 1.84 14.82
CA GLU A 94 2.33 2.49 15.17
C GLU A 94 1.45 1.47 15.90
N LEU A 95 0.97 1.86 17.09
CA LEU A 95 0.03 1.07 17.88
C LEU A 95 -1.40 1.28 17.38
N GLU A 96 -2.31 0.38 17.74
CA GLU A 96 -3.74 0.51 17.44
C GLU A 96 -4.34 1.83 17.97
N ASP A 97 -3.78 2.37 19.05
CA ASP A 97 -4.18 3.65 19.64
C ASP A 97 -3.72 4.89 18.83
N GLY A 98 -2.97 4.71 17.75
CA GLY A 98 -2.41 5.78 16.92
C GLY A 98 -1.10 6.37 17.47
N ASN A 99 -0.57 5.83 18.56
CA ASN A 99 0.74 6.21 19.10
C ASN A 99 1.86 5.66 18.21
N VAL A 100 2.80 6.53 17.84
CA VAL A 100 3.95 6.17 17.00
C VAL A 100 5.23 6.25 17.82
N GLY A 101 6.15 5.31 17.61
CA GLY A 101 7.48 5.39 18.18
C GLY A 101 8.45 4.37 17.62
N TRP A 102 9.69 4.45 18.07
CA TRP A 102 10.82 3.68 17.56
C TRP A 102 11.19 2.55 18.52
N MET A 103 11.41 1.37 17.99
CA MET A 103 11.91 0.25 18.77
C MET A 103 12.97 -0.55 18.00
N PRO A 104 13.84 -1.32 18.66
CA PRO A 104 14.83 -2.13 17.97
C PRO A 104 14.18 -3.17 17.07
N SER A 105 14.61 -3.25 15.82
CA SER A 105 14.09 -4.20 14.82
C SER A 105 14.30 -5.67 15.20
N LYS A 106 15.26 -5.96 16.09
CA LYS A 106 15.53 -7.30 16.64
C LYS A 106 14.43 -7.83 17.55
N ASP A 107 13.58 -6.95 18.08
CA ASP A 107 12.59 -7.27 19.11
C ASP A 107 11.18 -7.46 18.52
N ILE A 108 11.03 -7.28 17.21
CA ILE A 108 9.80 -7.50 16.43
C ILE A 108 10.02 -8.48 15.29
N GLU A 109 8.99 -9.26 14.98
CA GLU A 109 8.96 -10.13 13.82
C GLU A 109 7.83 -9.69 12.88
N LYS A 110 8.18 -9.36 11.63
CA LYS A 110 7.23 -8.92 10.59
C LYS A 110 6.50 -10.13 10.01
N ILE A 111 5.18 -10.03 9.80
CA ILE A 111 4.33 -11.10 9.25
C ILE A 111 3.95 -10.81 7.80
#